data_AF-A0A9D1JDQ8-F1
#
_entry.id   AF-A0A9D1JDQ8-F1
#
_cell.length_a   1.000
_cell.length_b   1.000
_cell.length_c   1.000
_cell.angle_alpha   90.00
_cell.angle_beta   90.00
_cell.angle_gamma   90.00
#
_symmetry.space_group_name_H-M   'P 1'
#
loop_
_entity.id
_entity.type
_entity.pdbx_description
1 polymer ?
#
loop_
_entity_poly.entity_id
_entity_poly.type
_entity_poly.pdbx_seq_one_letter_code
_entity_poly.pdbx_strand_id
1 'polypeptide(L)'
;MERPFYRPRILYAPYPFHMMQEEYSQSPSYMSWPMMQYPPTVVDEDSEIEFWKEMYPDKMKKIQNYVEETCDKLDYDGSAMYDECPDKVTLYRISTMIYDMLMDDEEFQMEIGEDEMEPEMDDEMEESLESSQLKGKRPPKPRPPKKPHNPWLKDIIDVLLFEEMHRRRWGRKNYRGRNW
;
A
#
# COMPACT_ATOMS: atom_id res chain seq x y z
N MET A 1 -32.88 -33.10 -35.90
CA MET A 1 -31.74 -33.65 -36.67
C MET A 1 -30.59 -32.67 -36.57
N GLU A 2 -29.76 -32.86 -35.56
CA GLU A 2 -28.52 -32.12 -35.35
C GLU A 2 -27.45 -32.65 -36.32
N ARG A 3 -26.68 -31.75 -36.94
CA ARG A 3 -25.43 -32.13 -37.63
C ARG A 3 -24.26 -31.75 -36.71
N PRO A 4 -23.28 -32.65 -36.53
CA PRO A 4 -22.30 -32.53 -35.46
C PRO A 4 -21.25 -31.46 -35.73
N PHE A 5 -20.88 -30.75 -34.67
CA PHE A 5 -19.76 -29.81 -34.61
C PHE A 5 -18.45 -30.52 -35.00
N TYR A 6 -17.90 -30.20 -36.17
CA TYR A 6 -16.52 -30.50 -36.50
C TYR A 6 -15.61 -29.61 -35.63
N ARG A 7 -15.05 -30.16 -34.54
CA ARG A 7 -13.91 -29.53 -33.85
C ARG A 7 -12.63 -29.97 -34.58
N PRO A 8 -11.87 -29.06 -35.22
CA PRO A 8 -10.57 -29.42 -35.75
C PRO A 8 -9.62 -29.74 -34.60
N ARG A 9 -9.07 -30.95 -34.61
CA ARG A 9 -7.96 -31.36 -33.74
C ARG A 9 -6.73 -30.60 -34.19
N ILE A 10 -6.37 -29.51 -33.51
CA ILE A 10 -5.13 -28.78 -33.75
C ILE A 10 -3.99 -29.71 -33.32
N LEU A 11 -3.39 -30.41 -34.28
CA LEU A 11 -2.10 -31.05 -34.11
C LEU A 11 -1.06 -29.94 -34.22
N TYR A 12 -0.57 -29.43 -33.09
CA TYR A 12 0.65 -28.61 -33.10
C TYR A 12 1.79 -29.48 -33.62
N ALA A 13 2.33 -29.13 -34.78
CA ALA A 13 3.63 -29.62 -35.22
C ALA A 13 4.69 -29.10 -34.22
N PRO A 14 5.62 -29.94 -33.74
CA PRO A 14 6.69 -29.48 -32.87
C PRO A 14 7.59 -28.51 -33.68
N TYR A 15 7.61 -27.25 -33.28
CA TYR A 15 8.42 -26.24 -33.94
C TYR A 15 9.92 -26.55 -33.72
N PRO A 16 10.77 -26.44 -34.75
CA PRO A 16 12.17 -26.84 -34.67
C PRO A 16 12.97 -25.79 -33.88
N PHE A 17 13.41 -26.17 -32.68
CA PHE A 17 14.22 -25.35 -31.74
C PHE A 17 15.63 -24.98 -32.27
N HIS A 18 16.03 -25.38 -33.49
CA HIS A 18 17.41 -25.25 -33.97
C HIS A 18 17.68 -24.13 -34.98
N MET A 19 16.75 -23.21 -35.25
CA MET A 19 17.00 -22.05 -36.13
C MET A 19 16.91 -20.69 -35.43
N MET A 20 17.06 -20.65 -34.12
CA MET A 20 17.03 -19.40 -33.33
C MET A 20 18.36 -19.11 -32.61
N GLN A 21 19.50 -19.57 -33.14
CA GLN A 21 20.80 -19.20 -32.56
C GLN A 21 21.62 -18.27 -33.46
N GLU A 22 21.43 -18.27 -34.79
CA GLU A 22 22.36 -17.55 -35.68
C GLU A 22 21.97 -16.10 -36.01
N GLU A 23 20.77 -15.62 -35.67
CA GLU A 23 20.35 -14.24 -35.99
C GLU A 23 20.05 -13.37 -34.76
N TYR A 24 20.53 -13.75 -33.58
CA TYR A 24 20.46 -12.91 -32.36
C TYR A 24 21.58 -11.86 -32.26
N SER A 25 22.55 -11.90 -33.17
CA SER A 25 23.74 -11.02 -33.13
C SER A 25 23.48 -9.62 -33.69
N GLN A 26 22.31 -9.33 -34.27
CA GLN A 26 21.98 -8.02 -34.86
C GLN A 26 20.64 -7.41 -34.38
N SER A 27 20.14 -7.82 -33.21
CA SER A 27 18.94 -7.18 -32.66
C SER A 27 19.28 -5.79 -32.07
N PRO A 28 18.45 -4.75 -32.28
CA PRO A 28 18.67 -3.42 -31.70
C PRO A 28 18.81 -3.48 -30.17
N SER A 29 19.57 -2.58 -29.53
CA SER A 29 19.82 -2.61 -28.07
C SER A 29 18.57 -2.60 -27.19
N TYR A 30 17.42 -2.17 -27.71
CA TYR A 30 16.14 -2.27 -26.99
C TYR A 30 15.56 -3.71 -26.95
N MET A 31 16.02 -4.60 -27.83
CA MET A 31 15.66 -6.02 -27.86
C MET A 31 16.68 -6.93 -27.17
N SER A 32 17.85 -6.41 -26.78
CA SER A 32 18.83 -7.11 -25.92
C SER A 32 18.55 -6.95 -24.44
N TRP A 33 17.49 -6.23 -24.08
CA TRP A 33 16.95 -6.35 -22.73
C TRP A 33 16.64 -7.82 -22.53
N PRO A 34 17.11 -8.44 -21.43
CA PRO A 34 16.73 -9.81 -21.14
C PRO A 34 15.21 -9.79 -21.19
N MET A 35 14.64 -10.42 -22.22
CA MET A 35 13.21 -10.64 -22.34
C MET A 35 12.82 -11.10 -20.96
N MET A 36 12.07 -10.24 -20.27
CA MET A 36 11.68 -10.38 -18.88
C MET A 36 11.58 -11.87 -18.57
N GLN A 37 12.23 -12.33 -17.51
CA GLN A 37 11.76 -13.53 -16.83
C GLN A 37 10.32 -13.23 -16.42
N TYR A 38 9.40 -13.31 -17.38
CA TYR A 38 7.99 -13.38 -17.16
C TYR A 38 7.85 -14.60 -16.27
N PRO A 39 7.22 -14.46 -15.10
CA PRO A 39 6.94 -15.63 -14.28
C PRO A 39 6.25 -16.65 -15.19
N PRO A 40 6.69 -17.91 -15.17
CA PRO A 40 6.13 -18.93 -16.04
C PRO A 40 4.61 -18.93 -15.86
N THR A 41 3.90 -18.79 -16.98
CA THR A 41 2.48 -19.08 -17.21
C THR A 41 1.66 -19.44 -15.96
N VAL A 42 0.68 -18.58 -15.61
CA VAL A 42 -0.25 -18.64 -14.47
C VAL A 42 0.43 -18.63 -13.09
N VAL A 43 0.95 -17.46 -12.70
CA VAL A 43 0.98 -17.08 -11.29
C VAL A 43 -0.43 -16.61 -10.91
N ASP A 44 -0.97 -17.17 -9.82
CA ASP A 44 -2.23 -16.67 -9.25
C ASP A 44 -2.05 -15.20 -8.83
N GLU A 45 -3.08 -14.37 -8.98
CA GLU A 45 -3.04 -12.93 -8.63
C GLU A 45 -2.53 -12.71 -7.20
N ASP A 46 -2.89 -13.60 -6.27
CA ASP A 46 -2.45 -13.57 -4.88
C ASP A 46 -0.93 -13.78 -4.73
N SER A 47 -0.34 -14.67 -5.54
CA SER A 47 1.11 -14.94 -5.53
C SER A 47 1.92 -13.76 -6.07
N GLU A 48 1.37 -13.05 -7.05
CA GLU A 48 2.00 -11.83 -7.58
C GLU A 48 2.00 -10.71 -6.54
N ILE A 49 0.88 -10.50 -5.83
CA ILE A 49 0.77 -9.50 -4.77
C ILE A 49 1.76 -9.78 -3.64
N GLU A 50 1.89 -11.03 -3.22
CA GLU A 50 2.80 -11.42 -2.14
C GLU A 50 4.27 -11.18 -2.54
N PHE A 51 4.63 -11.48 -3.79
CA PHE A 51 5.95 -11.17 -4.33
C PHE A 51 6.25 -9.65 -4.28
N TRP A 52 5.30 -8.82 -4.69
CA TRP A 52 5.51 -7.37 -4.66
C TRP A 52 5.60 -6.81 -3.23
N LYS A 53 4.83 -7.36 -2.29
CA LYS A 53 4.92 -7.00 -0.86
C LYS A 53 6.28 -7.34 -0.27
N GLU A 54 6.89 -8.45 -0.67
CA GLU A 54 8.23 -8.84 -0.23
C GLU A 54 9.31 -7.82 -0.67
N MET A 55 9.07 -7.08 -1.75
CA MET A 55 9.98 -6.03 -2.23
C MET A 55 9.78 -4.67 -1.54
N TYR A 56 8.78 -4.52 -0.67
CA TYR A 56 8.55 -3.26 0.04
C TYR A 56 9.66 -2.97 1.07
N PRO A 57 9.98 -1.67 1.32
CA PRO A 57 10.86 -1.29 2.41
C PRO A 57 10.36 -1.84 3.76
N ASP A 58 11.27 -2.12 4.69
CA ASP A 58 10.94 -2.79 5.96
C ASP A 58 9.92 -1.99 6.79
N LYS A 59 10.07 -0.65 6.85
CA LYS A 59 9.08 0.27 7.44
C LYS A 59 7.68 0.06 6.88
N MET A 60 7.56 -0.03 5.57
CA MET A 60 6.29 -0.19 4.87
C MET A 60 5.67 -1.56 5.14
N LYS A 61 6.48 -2.61 5.20
CA LYS A 61 6.03 -3.95 5.58
C LYS A 61 5.48 -3.99 7.00
N LYS A 62 6.15 -3.32 7.95
CA LYS A 62 5.65 -3.19 9.33
C LYS A 62 4.27 -2.52 9.34
N ILE A 63 4.11 -1.36 8.69
CA ILE A 63 2.82 -0.67 8.58
C ILE A 63 1.75 -1.59 7.97
N GLN A 64 2.08 -2.26 6.86
CA GLN A 64 1.18 -3.20 6.18
C GLN A 64 0.70 -4.30 7.13
N ASN A 65 1.59 -4.88 7.94
CA ASN A 65 1.23 -5.94 8.89
C ASN A 65 0.26 -5.45 9.97
N TYR A 66 0.48 -4.25 10.53
CA TYR A 66 -0.44 -3.66 11.53
C TYR A 66 -1.82 -3.37 10.94
N VAL A 67 -1.88 -2.93 9.68
CA VAL A 67 -3.13 -2.72 8.96
C VAL A 67 -3.86 -4.05 8.75
N GLU A 68 -3.16 -5.09 8.28
CA GLU A 68 -3.72 -6.43 8.05
C GLU A 68 -4.24 -7.05 9.35
N GLU A 69 -3.47 -7.01 10.44
CA GLU A 69 -3.87 -7.53 11.75
C GLU A 69 -5.11 -6.80 12.30
N THR A 70 -5.17 -5.48 12.11
CA THR A 70 -6.33 -4.69 12.51
C THR A 70 -7.56 -5.05 11.67
N CYS A 71 -7.38 -5.28 10.37
CA CYS A 71 -8.45 -5.74 9.49
C CYS A 71 -8.91 -7.16 9.84
N ASP A 72 -8.02 -8.05 10.28
CA ASP A 72 -8.36 -9.39 10.77
C ASP A 72 -9.23 -9.34 12.03
N LYS A 73 -8.89 -8.46 12.98
CA LYS A 73 -9.72 -8.22 14.18
C LYS A 73 -11.12 -7.69 13.83
N LEU A 74 -11.24 -7.00 12.70
CA LEU A 74 -12.50 -6.47 12.18
C LEU A 74 -13.20 -7.44 11.21
N ASP A 75 -12.67 -8.64 10.98
CA ASP A 75 -13.30 -9.67 10.14
C ASP A 75 -14.37 -10.45 10.92
N TYR A 76 -15.45 -9.75 11.26
CA TYR A 76 -16.63 -10.35 11.88
C TYR A 76 -17.92 -9.84 11.21
N ASP A 77 -19.00 -10.62 11.33
CA ASP A 77 -20.28 -10.27 10.71
C ASP A 77 -20.88 -9.00 11.34
N GLY A 78 -21.26 -8.05 10.49
CA GLY A 78 -21.79 -6.75 10.92
C GLY A 78 -20.72 -5.75 11.37
N SER A 79 -19.44 -6.01 11.09
CA SER A 79 -18.38 -5.01 11.29
C SER A 79 -18.40 -3.94 10.19
N ALA A 80 -17.77 -2.80 10.46
CA ALA A 80 -17.54 -1.73 9.48
C ALA A 80 -16.72 -2.19 8.26
N MET A 81 -16.05 -3.35 8.34
CA MET A 81 -15.33 -3.98 7.23
C MET A 81 -16.25 -4.33 6.05
N TYR A 82 -17.51 -4.65 6.36
CA TYR A 82 -18.47 -5.18 5.39
C TYR A 82 -19.66 -4.26 5.12
N ASP A 83 -19.62 -3.04 5.64
CA ASP A 83 -20.60 -2.02 5.30
C ASP A 83 -20.52 -1.67 3.81
N GLU A 84 -21.70 -1.48 3.19
CA GLU A 84 -21.81 -1.06 1.79
C GLU A 84 -21.09 0.27 1.55
N CYS A 85 -21.14 1.16 2.54
CA CYS A 85 -20.45 2.45 2.58
C CYS A 85 -19.93 2.68 4.00
N PRO A 86 -18.65 2.34 4.31
CA PRO A 86 -18.10 2.66 5.62
C PRO A 86 -18.05 4.19 5.82
N ASP A 87 -18.51 4.66 6.97
CA ASP A 87 -18.51 6.08 7.30
C ASP A 87 -17.08 6.64 7.44
N LYS A 88 -16.90 7.91 7.10
CA LYS A 88 -15.59 8.56 7.19
C LYS A 88 -15.07 8.62 8.62
N VAL A 89 -15.95 8.77 9.60
CA VAL A 89 -15.55 8.83 11.02
C VAL A 89 -15.08 7.47 11.52
N THR A 90 -15.73 6.37 11.10
CA THR A 90 -15.30 5.02 11.50
C THR A 90 -13.94 4.69 10.90
N LEU A 91 -13.73 4.99 9.62
CA LEU A 91 -12.44 4.82 8.96
C LEU A 91 -11.33 5.64 9.62
N TYR A 92 -11.61 6.92 9.91
CA TYR A 92 -10.67 7.78 10.61
C TYR A 92 -10.29 7.24 12.00
N ARG A 93 -11.25 6.69 12.75
CA ARG A 93 -10.99 6.08 14.06
C ARG A 93 -10.11 4.84 13.94
N ILE A 94 -10.36 3.99 12.95
CA ILE A 94 -9.55 2.78 12.71
C ILE A 94 -8.12 3.18 12.31
N SER A 95 -7.97 4.13 11.39
CA SER A 95 -6.66 4.66 10.98
C SER A 95 -5.90 5.26 12.16
N THR A 96 -6.56 6.07 12.98
CA THR A 96 -5.95 6.67 14.18
C THR A 96 -5.51 5.59 15.17
N MET A 97 -6.34 4.56 15.37
CA MET A 97 -5.99 3.43 16.23
C MET A 97 -4.75 2.67 15.72
N ILE A 98 -4.63 2.45 14.41
CA ILE A 98 -3.45 1.82 13.80
C ILE A 98 -2.21 2.70 13.99
N TYR A 99 -2.36 4.01 13.79
CA TYR A 99 -1.28 4.97 14.01
C TYR A 99 -0.79 4.95 15.47
N ASP A 100 -1.72 4.94 16.43
CA ASP A 100 -1.38 4.90 17.86
C ASP A 100 -0.65 3.58 18.19
N MET A 101 -1.11 2.43 17.67
CA MET A 101 -0.43 1.13 17.85
C MET A 101 0.99 1.12 17.28
N LEU A 102 1.20 1.73 16.10
CA LEU A 102 2.53 1.86 15.49
C LEU A 102 3.44 2.78 16.29
N MET A 103 2.89 3.84 16.88
CA MET A 103 3.65 4.74 17.74
C MET A 103 3.94 4.09 19.10
N ASP A 104 3.14 3.15 19.58
CA ASP A 104 3.47 2.42 20.82
C ASP A 104 4.60 1.39 20.62
N ASP A 105 4.94 1.05 19.38
CA ASP A 105 6.04 0.13 19.03
C ASP A 105 7.41 0.85 19.07
N GLU A 106 8.17 0.62 20.15
CA GLU A 106 9.48 1.25 20.38
C GLU A 106 10.47 0.99 19.23
N GLU A 107 10.42 -0.19 18.59
CA GLU A 107 11.33 -0.53 17.49
C GLU A 107 11.03 0.32 16.26
N PHE A 108 9.74 0.50 15.95
CA PHE A 108 9.28 1.32 14.83
C PHE A 108 9.51 2.82 15.07
N GLN A 109 9.30 3.29 16.31
CA GLN A 109 9.58 4.67 16.68
C GLN A 109 11.05 5.04 16.50
N MET A 110 11.98 4.19 16.94
CA MET A 110 13.42 4.44 16.73
C MET A 110 13.75 4.52 15.24
N GLU A 111 13.16 3.63 14.42
CA GLU A 111 13.38 3.60 12.97
C GLU A 111 12.88 4.86 12.25
N ILE A 112 11.81 5.50 12.74
CA ILE A 112 11.30 6.77 12.21
C ILE A 112 12.10 7.96 12.76
N GLY A 113 12.40 7.97 14.06
CA GLY A 113 13.11 9.06 14.72
C GLY A 113 14.52 9.30 14.17
N GLU A 114 15.16 8.27 13.59
CA GLU A 114 16.44 8.41 12.89
C GLU A 114 16.36 9.27 11.61
N ASP A 115 15.21 9.28 10.92
CA ASP A 115 15.01 10.06 9.69
C ASP A 115 14.52 11.50 9.98
N GLU A 116 14.02 11.77 11.19
CA GLU A 116 13.41 13.06 11.59
C GLU A 116 14.33 13.97 12.42
N MET A 117 15.64 13.76 12.41
CA MET A 117 16.61 14.71 12.98
C MET A 117 16.70 15.99 12.10
N GLU A 118 15.61 16.72 12.00
CA GLU A 118 15.59 18.12 11.60
C GLU A 118 15.80 18.95 12.88
N PRO A 119 16.77 19.88 12.93
CA PRO A 119 16.96 20.69 14.11
C PRO A 119 15.69 21.53 14.32
N GLU A 120 14.90 21.21 15.34
CA GLU A 120 13.93 22.14 15.89
C GLU A 120 14.73 23.38 16.35
N MET A 121 14.77 24.42 15.51
CA MET A 121 15.13 25.74 15.99
C MET A 121 13.93 26.24 16.77
N ASP A 122 14.05 26.22 18.10
CA ASP A 122 13.02 26.73 19.00
C ASP A 122 12.66 28.18 18.63
N ASP A 123 11.45 28.38 18.08
CA ASP A 123 10.82 29.68 17.79
C ASP A 123 10.81 30.63 19.03
N GLU A 124 11.02 30.09 20.25
CA GLU A 124 11.12 30.85 21.49
C GLU A 124 12.31 31.84 21.52
N MET A 125 13.38 31.55 20.78
CA MET A 125 14.55 32.44 20.70
C MET A 125 14.32 33.66 19.80
N GLU A 126 13.42 33.57 18.82
CA GLU A 126 13.16 34.64 17.85
C GLU A 126 12.14 35.67 18.39
N GLU A 127 11.11 35.21 19.13
CA GLU A 127 10.07 36.09 19.73
C GLU A 127 10.62 37.00 20.86
N SER A 128 11.68 36.55 21.53
CA SER A 128 12.33 37.30 22.63
C SER A 128 13.18 38.47 22.15
N LEU A 129 13.71 38.42 20.93
CA LEU A 129 14.46 39.51 20.31
C LEU A 129 13.52 40.62 19.80
N GLU A 130 12.37 40.25 19.24
CA GLU A 130 11.38 41.19 18.68
C GLU A 130 10.57 41.92 19.78
N SER A 131 10.34 41.27 20.92
CA SER A 131 9.63 41.83 22.08
C SER A 131 10.33 43.00 22.77
N SER A 132 11.63 43.20 22.50
CA SER A 132 12.41 44.31 23.06
C SER A 132 12.11 45.67 22.40
N GLN A 133 11.44 45.69 21.24
CA GLN A 133 11.37 46.88 20.40
C GLN A 133 10.02 47.59 20.30
N LEU A 134 8.89 47.03 20.75
CA LEU A 134 7.59 47.73 20.65
C LEU A 134 6.70 47.59 21.90
N LYS A 135 6.36 48.75 22.47
CA LYS A 135 5.40 48.93 23.57
C LYS A 135 3.99 48.50 23.14
N GLY A 136 3.41 47.54 23.87
CA GLY A 136 1.98 47.22 23.85
C GLY A 136 1.71 45.71 23.84
N LYS A 137 1.36 45.13 24.99
CA LYS A 137 1.03 43.70 25.10
C LYS A 137 -0.27 43.40 24.34
N ARG A 138 -0.15 42.88 23.11
CA ARG A 138 -1.27 42.28 22.38
C ARG A 138 -1.62 40.93 23.04
N PRO A 139 -2.90 40.51 23.04
CA PRO A 139 -3.26 39.18 23.55
C PRO A 139 -2.53 38.09 22.73
N PRO A 140 -2.16 36.96 23.37
CA PRO A 140 -1.49 35.87 22.68
C PRO A 140 -2.39 35.37 21.55
N LYS A 141 -1.83 35.22 20.35
CA LYS A 141 -2.56 34.62 19.22
C LYS A 141 -2.93 33.18 19.59
N PRO A 142 -4.11 32.67 19.18
CA PRO A 142 -4.44 31.27 19.37
C PRO A 142 -3.38 30.43 18.66
N ARG A 143 -2.75 29.50 19.39
CA ARG A 143 -1.79 28.56 18.81
C ARG A 143 -2.54 27.70 17.77
N PRO A 144 -2.00 27.53 16.55
CA PRO A 144 -2.58 26.61 15.59
C PRO A 144 -2.62 25.20 16.19
N PRO A 145 -3.59 24.35 15.79
CA PRO A 145 -3.59 22.95 16.21
C PRO A 145 -2.25 22.33 15.81
N LYS A 146 -1.62 21.61 16.74
CA LYS A 146 -0.40 20.85 16.44
C LYS A 146 -0.72 19.93 15.25
N LYS A 147 0.07 20.03 14.18
CA LYS A 147 -0.04 19.07 13.07
C LYS A 147 0.21 17.68 13.65
N PRO A 148 -0.49 16.64 13.17
CA PRO A 148 -0.18 15.28 13.58
C PRO A 148 1.31 15.04 13.35
N HIS A 149 1.96 14.43 14.34
CA HIS A 149 3.32 13.95 14.21
C HIS A 149 3.29 12.98 13.01
N ASN A 150 3.93 13.34 11.91
CA ASN A 150 4.16 12.46 10.74
C ASN A 150 2.91 12.32 9.85
N PRO A 151 2.57 13.37 9.08
CA PRO A 151 1.41 13.36 8.18
C PRO A 151 1.50 12.28 7.10
N TRP A 152 2.71 11.96 6.61
CA TRP A 152 2.92 10.92 5.59
C TRP A 152 2.52 9.54 6.11
N LEU A 153 2.81 9.23 7.38
CA LEU A 153 2.55 7.92 7.96
C LEU A 153 1.05 7.69 8.04
N LYS A 154 0.30 8.69 8.50
CA LYS A 154 -1.16 8.64 8.54
C LYS A 154 -1.75 8.48 7.14
N ASP A 155 -1.23 9.18 6.13
CA ASP A 155 -1.71 9.07 4.75
C ASP A 155 -1.46 7.67 4.17
N ILE A 156 -0.30 7.07 4.46
CA ILE A 156 0.00 5.68 4.05
C ILE A 156 -0.92 4.69 4.77
N ILE A 157 -1.13 4.83 6.07
CA ILE A 157 -2.06 3.99 6.84
C ILE A 157 -3.46 4.05 6.23
N ASP A 158 -3.95 5.24 5.90
CA ASP A 158 -5.25 5.41 5.25
C ASP A 158 -5.31 4.62 3.94
N VAL A 159 -4.34 4.83 3.03
CA VAL A 159 -4.31 4.16 1.71
C VAL A 159 -4.32 2.64 1.85
N LEU A 160 -3.45 2.10 2.72
CA LEU A 160 -3.37 0.65 2.94
C LEU A 160 -4.64 0.08 3.57
N LEU A 161 -5.23 0.80 4.52
CA LEU A 161 -6.50 0.40 5.14
C LEU A 161 -7.61 0.35 4.10
N PHE A 162 -7.74 1.39 3.26
CA PHE A 162 -8.75 1.40 2.19
C PHE A 162 -8.56 0.25 1.21
N GLU A 163 -7.32 -0.04 0.84
CA GLU A 163 -6.98 -1.14 -0.06
C GLU A 163 -7.36 -2.49 0.54
N GLU A 164 -6.94 -2.78 1.77
CA GLU A 164 -7.25 -4.05 2.46
C GLU A 164 -8.77 -4.25 2.61
N MET A 165 -9.49 -3.23 3.06
CA MET A 165 -10.95 -3.29 3.18
C MET A 165 -11.62 -3.51 1.82
N HIS A 166 -11.09 -2.92 0.74
CA HIS A 166 -11.63 -3.11 -0.61
C HIS A 166 -11.36 -4.52 -1.13
N ARG A 167 -10.12 -5.01 -0.95
CA ARG A 167 -9.68 -6.35 -1.39
C ARG A 167 -10.52 -7.45 -0.76
N ARG A 168 -10.74 -7.40 0.57
CA ARG A 168 -11.56 -8.39 1.30
C ARG A 168 -13.03 -8.37 0.88
N ARG A 169 -13.59 -7.18 0.65
CA ARG A 169 -14.97 -7.04 0.14
C ARG A 169 -15.14 -7.57 -1.28
N TRP A 170 -14.19 -7.24 -2.17
CA TRP A 170 -14.19 -7.71 -3.55
C TRP A 170 -14.01 -9.23 -3.63
N GLY A 171 -13.10 -9.78 -2.82
CA GLY A 171 -12.91 -11.22 -2.67
C GLY A 171 -14.21 -11.93 -2.30
N ARG A 172 -14.90 -11.50 -1.23
CA ARG A 172 -16.17 -12.12 -0.79
C ARG A 172 -17.28 -12.05 -1.85
N LYS A 173 -17.38 -10.97 -2.64
CA LYS A 173 -18.37 -10.86 -3.73
C LYS A 173 -18.11 -11.89 -4.85
N ASN A 174 -16.86 -12.15 -5.20
CA ASN A 174 -16.49 -13.11 -6.24
C ASN A 174 -16.65 -14.59 -5.82
N TYR A 175 -16.65 -14.90 -4.53
CA TYR A 175 -16.98 -16.25 -4.05
C TYR A 175 -18.50 -16.51 -4.01
N ARG A 176 -19.32 -15.52 -3.63
CA ARG A 176 -20.79 -15.68 -3.64
C ARG A 176 -21.39 -15.66 -5.05
N GLY A 177 -20.71 -15.06 -6.03
CA GLY A 177 -21.13 -15.03 -7.43
C GLY A 177 -20.85 -16.31 -8.24
N ARG A 178 -20.12 -17.28 -7.69
CA ARG A 178 -19.83 -18.58 -8.35
C ARG A 178 -20.82 -19.71 -8.02
N ASN A 179 -21.80 -19.45 -7.16
CA ASN A 179 -22.84 -20.40 -6.76
C ASN A 179 -24.24 -19.94 -7.20
N TRP A 180 -24.41 -19.65 -8.50
CA TRP A 180 -25.72 -19.52 -9.14
C TRP A 180 -25.72 -20.29 -10.45
#